data_AF-A0A927FAW4-F1
#
_entry.id   AF-A0A927FAW4-F1
#
_cell.length_a   1.000
_cell.length_b   1.000
_cell.length_c   1.000
_cell.angle_alpha   90.00
_cell.angle_beta   90.00
_cell.angle_gamma   90.00
#
_symmetry.space_group_name_H-M   'P 1'
#
loop_
_entity.id
_entity.type
_entity.pdbx_description
1 polymer ?
#
loop_
_entity_poly.entity_id
_entity_poly.type
_entity_poly.pdbx_seq_one_letter_code
_entity_poly.pdbx_strand_id
1 'polypeptide(L)'
;MPRRPLPPYIAVTLSLLIVAATAGLWLRQYLEESKKPAAISQNFEHANPRRLVSKTTEAVAPTTESADPKDAAPGHSIPNERVLSFAAESDYRAFLANLPDDVHVVASNQRLLSVRIKVPERFDPSQLPPNAQDDPNYTLLTPLPVATDTLAADRAFGSSALRFMGALDPNNAGGQGVKIAVLDTGIRNHTTLDSDKLTQIGFSAPHDYLSHGTAVASLIAGQEGVGIAPQAELIGIQVLDTDGIGDAFTLAKAIVQAVDEGANIINMSLGSYGSNQALSNAVAYADSQGVVLVASAGNESVAALPYPAAYESVIAVSAIDAEGHPTSFSNQSASVDIAAPGVGVYAAWDDENWTSFTGTSAAAPYVSGAIASLSSALDITASEAAELLLANANDSGLPGVDVQLGRGYVDLTRSYKSNTIYTDLALADIYLAHTDGPEDQYTIHLTAQNRGTKTIPAAVLSYTLPNGITQEIYLGSLEPGQSASQSLPANVSELSLGLEISANVETRSSEPDTIPENNLRSSNLSIPEE
;
A
#
# COMPACT_ATOMS: atom_id res chain seq x y z
N MET A 1 -45.69 -42.42 -48.35
CA MET A 1 -45.81 -41.00 -47.93
C MET A 1 -44.44 -40.51 -47.47
N PRO A 2 -43.85 -39.44 -48.03
CA PRO A 2 -42.58 -38.92 -47.55
C PRO A 2 -42.80 -38.05 -46.30
N ARG A 3 -41.97 -38.24 -45.27
CA ARG A 3 -41.96 -37.41 -44.04
C ARG A 3 -41.41 -36.02 -44.39
N ARG A 4 -42.17 -34.97 -44.07
CA ARG A 4 -41.72 -33.58 -44.18
C ARG A 4 -40.61 -33.29 -43.15
N PRO A 5 -39.56 -32.52 -43.50
CA PRO A 5 -38.56 -32.10 -42.54
C PRO A 5 -39.15 -31.06 -41.55
N LEU A 6 -38.71 -31.12 -40.30
CA LEU A 6 -39.04 -30.15 -39.26
C LEU A 6 -38.48 -28.77 -39.62
N PRO A 7 -39.21 -27.68 -39.33
CA PRO A 7 -38.76 -26.35 -39.66
C PRO A 7 -37.56 -25.88 -38.78
N PRO A 8 -36.67 -25.04 -39.33
CA PRO A 8 -35.35 -24.72 -38.77
C PRO A 8 -35.36 -24.04 -37.39
N TYR A 9 -36.46 -23.41 -36.99
CA TYR A 9 -36.60 -22.73 -35.70
C TYR A 9 -36.73 -23.68 -34.49
N ILE A 10 -37.12 -24.94 -34.71
CA ILE A 10 -37.24 -25.96 -33.64
C ILE A 10 -35.87 -26.54 -33.28
N ALA A 11 -34.93 -26.60 -34.22
CA ALA A 11 -33.57 -27.08 -33.96
C ALA A 11 -32.73 -26.08 -33.14
N VAL A 12 -32.92 -24.78 -33.37
CA VAL A 12 -32.20 -23.72 -32.63
C VAL A 12 -32.71 -23.61 -31.19
N THR A 13 -34.01 -23.77 -30.95
CA THR A 13 -34.59 -23.76 -29.60
C THR A 13 -34.23 -25.01 -28.78
N LEU A 14 -34.12 -26.20 -29.41
CA LEU A 14 -33.62 -27.39 -28.72
C LEU A 14 -32.14 -27.28 -28.33
N SER A 15 -31.31 -26.63 -29.16
CA SER A 15 -29.88 -26.47 -28.92
C SER A 15 -29.60 -25.52 -27.74
N LEU A 16 -30.37 -24.42 -27.63
CA LEU A 16 -30.28 -23.48 -26.51
C LEU A 16 -30.74 -24.09 -25.18
N LEU A 17 -31.76 -24.96 -25.20
CA LEU A 17 -32.22 -25.67 -24.01
C LEU A 17 -31.20 -26.71 -23.51
N ILE A 18 -30.46 -27.36 -24.41
CA ILE A 18 -29.41 -28.31 -24.05
C ILE A 18 -28.21 -27.59 -23.42
N VAL A 19 -27.78 -26.45 -23.99
CA VAL A 19 -26.67 -25.65 -23.43
C VAL A 19 -27.01 -25.06 -22.06
N ALA A 20 -28.24 -24.59 -21.86
CA ALA A 20 -28.71 -24.11 -20.56
C ALA A 20 -28.79 -25.23 -19.51
N ALA A 21 -29.19 -26.44 -19.91
CA ALA A 21 -29.23 -27.61 -19.02
C ALA A 21 -27.83 -28.10 -18.63
N THR A 22 -26.85 -28.07 -19.55
CA THR A 22 -25.46 -28.45 -19.23
C THR A 22 -24.76 -27.41 -18.36
N ALA A 23 -25.01 -26.11 -18.58
CA ALA A 23 -24.51 -25.04 -17.71
C ALA A 23 -25.10 -25.12 -16.29
N GLY A 24 -26.39 -25.44 -16.17
CA GLY A 24 -27.04 -25.64 -14.87
C GLY A 24 -26.53 -26.87 -14.11
N LEU A 25 -26.18 -27.96 -14.80
CA LEU A 25 -25.57 -29.14 -14.18
C LEU A 25 -24.13 -28.86 -13.72
N TRP A 26 -23.34 -28.13 -14.51
CA TRP A 26 -21.97 -27.74 -14.15
C TRP A 26 -21.94 -26.81 -12.93
N LEU A 27 -22.82 -25.80 -12.89
CA LEU A 27 -22.95 -24.89 -11.76
C LEU A 27 -23.39 -25.61 -10.47
N ARG A 28 -24.29 -26.59 -10.60
CA ARG A 28 -24.76 -27.38 -9.45
C ARG A 28 -23.67 -28.31 -8.90
N GLN A 29 -22.86 -28.90 -9.77
CA GLN A 29 -21.73 -29.75 -9.36
C GLN A 29 -20.62 -28.91 -8.69
N TYR A 30 -20.32 -27.71 -9.21
CA TYR A 30 -19.41 -26.76 -8.60
C TYR A 30 -19.86 -26.33 -7.18
N LEU A 31 -21.16 -26.06 -7.01
CA LEU A 31 -21.75 -25.70 -5.72
C LEU A 31 -21.87 -26.87 -4.72
N GLU A 32 -21.81 -28.11 -5.19
CA GLU A 32 -21.78 -29.31 -4.33
C GLU A 32 -20.34 -29.69 -3.92
N GLU A 33 -19.34 -29.39 -4.74
CA GLU A 33 -17.93 -29.57 -4.41
C GLU A 33 -17.41 -28.49 -3.44
N SER A 34 -17.89 -27.25 -3.53
CA SER A 34 -17.54 -26.17 -2.59
C SER A 34 -18.10 -26.33 -1.17
N LYS A 35 -19.02 -27.29 -0.96
CA LYS A 35 -19.63 -27.57 0.35
C LYS A 35 -18.97 -28.71 1.13
N LYS A 36 -17.93 -29.34 0.60
CA LYS A 36 -17.20 -30.41 1.32
C LYS A 36 -16.05 -29.79 2.12
N PRO A 37 -16.08 -29.84 3.47
CA PRO A 37 -14.93 -29.43 4.26
C PRO A 37 -13.77 -30.40 3.98
N ALA A 38 -12.70 -29.90 3.38
CA ALA A 38 -11.46 -30.65 3.26
C ALA A 38 -10.88 -30.86 4.66
N ALA A 39 -10.65 -32.12 5.03
CA ALA A 39 -10.00 -32.47 6.28
C ALA A 39 -8.55 -31.96 6.27
N ILE A 40 -8.29 -30.89 7.02
CA ILE A 40 -6.97 -30.30 7.22
C ILE A 40 -6.16 -31.26 8.11
N SER A 41 -5.14 -31.91 7.56
CA SER A 41 -4.11 -32.56 8.38
C SER A 41 -3.22 -31.49 8.98
N GLN A 42 -3.42 -31.21 10.27
CA GLN A 42 -2.57 -30.34 11.07
C GLN A 42 -1.13 -30.87 11.09
N ASN A 43 -0.22 -30.12 10.48
CA ASN A 43 1.22 -30.15 10.74
C ASN A 43 1.74 -28.70 10.67
N PHE A 44 1.27 -27.86 11.59
CA PHE A 44 1.95 -26.61 11.94
C PHE A 44 2.58 -26.83 13.31
N GLU A 45 3.74 -27.48 13.32
CA GLU A 45 4.62 -27.44 14.48
C GLU A 45 5.19 -26.01 14.60
N HIS A 46 5.00 -25.46 15.79
CA HIS A 46 5.49 -24.17 16.27
C HIS A 46 6.81 -23.71 15.66
N ALA A 47 6.74 -22.79 14.69
CA ALA A 47 7.79 -21.85 14.39
C ALA A 47 7.12 -20.49 14.20
N ASN A 48 7.44 -19.54 15.06
CA ASN A 48 7.16 -18.12 14.86
C ASN A 48 8.45 -17.52 14.30
N PRO A 49 8.57 -17.24 12.99
CA PRO A 49 9.73 -16.57 12.45
C PRO A 49 9.27 -15.25 11.82
N ARG A 50 8.96 -14.25 12.64
CA ARG A 50 9.17 -12.85 12.21
C ARG A 50 10.67 -12.68 11.98
N ARG A 51 11.12 -13.08 10.80
CA ARG A 51 12.40 -12.68 10.22
C ARG A 51 12.09 -11.86 8.98
N LEU A 52 11.36 -10.77 9.21
CA LEU A 52 11.43 -9.60 8.35
C LEU A 52 12.90 -9.18 8.31
N VAL A 53 13.39 -8.90 7.11
CA VAL A 53 14.76 -8.42 6.89
C VAL A 53 14.93 -7.18 7.76
N SER A 54 15.90 -7.21 8.67
CA SER A 54 16.14 -6.13 9.63
C SER A 54 16.30 -4.81 8.89
N LYS A 55 15.39 -3.85 9.11
CA LYS A 55 15.51 -2.50 8.55
C LYS A 55 16.66 -1.78 9.28
N THR A 56 17.83 -1.64 8.66
CA THR A 56 18.92 -0.80 9.21
C THR A 56 18.54 0.66 9.10
N THR A 57 18.35 1.32 10.26
CA THR A 57 18.05 2.74 10.39
C THR A 57 19.35 3.55 10.37
N GLU A 58 19.61 4.26 9.28
CA GLU A 58 20.45 5.46 9.30
C GLU A 58 19.56 6.67 9.02
N ALA A 59 19.12 7.32 10.10
CA ALA A 59 18.38 8.58 10.03
C ALA A 59 19.36 9.73 9.83
N VAL A 60 19.19 10.52 8.77
CA VAL A 60 19.78 11.85 8.65
C VAL A 60 18.64 12.86 8.69
N ALA A 61 18.42 13.49 9.85
CA ALA A 61 17.42 14.53 10.02
C ALA A 61 18.02 15.91 9.73
N PRO A 62 17.40 16.76 8.90
CA PRO A 62 17.72 18.18 8.85
C PRO A 62 17.08 18.90 10.06
N THR A 63 17.90 19.56 10.87
CA THR A 63 17.47 20.37 12.02
C THR A 63 17.37 21.85 11.62
N THR A 64 16.16 22.33 11.33
CA THR A 64 15.86 23.77 11.35
C THR A 64 14.52 23.99 12.04
N GLU A 65 14.36 25.09 12.77
CA GLU A 65 13.06 25.53 13.32
C GLU A 65 12.40 26.47 12.30
N SER A 66 11.10 26.31 12.03
CA SER A 66 10.32 27.24 11.20
C SER A 66 9.23 27.93 12.03
N ALA A 67 9.01 29.22 11.76
CA ALA A 67 8.06 30.07 12.49
C ALA A 67 6.66 30.12 11.86
N ASP A 68 6.47 29.56 10.66
CA ASP A 68 5.16 29.44 9.99
C ASP A 68 4.81 27.94 9.84
N PRO A 69 3.68 27.46 10.40
CA PRO A 69 3.25 26.07 10.28
C PRO A 69 3.09 25.59 8.83
N LYS A 70 2.85 26.50 7.88
CA LYS A 70 2.71 26.17 6.45
C LYS A 70 4.04 26.10 5.70
N ASP A 71 5.10 26.70 6.26
CA ASP A 71 6.48 26.57 5.80
C ASP A 71 7.21 25.41 6.48
N ALA A 72 6.50 24.62 7.30
CA ALA A 72 7.07 23.44 7.90
C ALA A 72 7.27 22.36 6.82
N ALA A 73 8.50 22.16 6.35
CA ALA A 73 8.86 20.88 5.75
C ALA A 73 8.55 19.73 6.75
N PRO A 74 8.24 18.51 6.30
CA PRO A 74 8.04 17.41 7.24
C PRO A 74 9.32 17.29 8.12
N GLY A 75 9.17 17.16 9.44
CA GLY A 75 10.29 17.06 10.38
C GLY A 75 10.66 18.30 11.21
N HIS A 76 9.97 19.43 11.07
CA HIS A 76 10.13 20.52 12.04
C HIS A 76 9.53 20.16 13.41
N SER A 77 10.26 20.51 14.47
CA SER A 77 9.70 20.52 15.82
C SER A 77 8.77 21.71 16.02
N ILE A 78 7.65 21.49 16.70
CA ILE A 78 6.72 22.53 17.10
C ILE A 78 7.41 23.41 18.15
N PRO A 79 7.56 24.74 17.91
CA PRO A 79 8.25 25.61 18.84
C PRO A 79 7.64 25.55 20.23
N ASN A 80 8.50 25.49 21.23
CA ASN A 80 8.12 25.51 22.65
C ASN A 80 7.25 24.32 23.11
N GLU A 81 7.21 23.23 22.36
CA GLU A 81 6.54 22.00 22.77
C GLU A 81 7.52 20.83 22.92
N ARG A 82 7.31 20.05 23.99
CA ARG A 82 8.11 18.86 24.30
C ARG A 82 7.21 17.68 24.59
N VAL A 83 7.71 16.48 24.34
CA VAL A 83 7.06 15.22 24.66
C VAL A 83 7.97 14.46 25.62
N LEU A 84 7.45 14.23 26.83
CA LEU A 84 8.15 13.42 27.82
C LEU A 84 7.57 12.02 27.82
N SER A 85 8.44 11.01 27.79
CA SER A 85 8.09 9.61 27.94
C SER A 85 8.79 9.01 29.16
N PHE A 86 8.05 8.25 29.97
CA PHE A 86 8.53 7.72 31.24
C PHE A 86 8.60 6.19 31.20
N ALA A 87 9.67 5.63 31.77
CA ALA A 87 9.81 4.18 31.91
C ALA A 87 8.93 3.59 33.03
N ALA A 88 8.56 4.40 34.03
CA ALA A 88 7.79 3.97 35.20
C ALA A 88 6.56 4.85 35.43
N GLU A 89 5.44 4.21 35.76
CA GLU A 89 4.18 4.90 36.05
C GLU A 89 4.29 5.82 37.28
N SER A 90 5.12 5.46 38.27
CA SER A 90 5.38 6.30 39.45
C SER A 90 5.97 7.65 39.05
N ASP A 91 6.86 7.67 38.07
CA ASP A 91 7.59 8.86 37.66
C ASP A 91 6.70 9.77 36.81
N TYR A 92 5.93 9.18 35.90
CA TYR A 92 4.88 9.86 35.15
C TYR A 92 3.86 10.55 36.09
N ARG A 93 3.35 9.82 37.09
CA ARG A 93 2.39 10.36 38.06
C ARG A 93 3.02 11.43 38.95
N ALA A 94 4.28 11.24 39.38
CA ALA A 94 5.00 12.20 40.19
C ALA A 94 5.24 13.52 39.43
N PHE A 95 5.57 13.46 38.15
CA PHE A 95 5.73 14.64 37.30
C PHE A 95 4.42 15.41 37.15
N LEU A 96 3.32 14.72 36.81
CA LEU A 96 2.00 15.37 36.68
C LEU A 96 1.50 16.01 37.98
N ALA A 97 1.90 15.46 39.15
CA ALA A 97 1.55 16.02 40.44
C ALA A 97 2.43 17.22 40.86
N ASN A 98 3.62 17.39 40.26
CA ASN A 98 4.61 18.40 40.63
C ASN A 98 5.19 19.08 39.38
N LEU A 99 4.32 19.72 38.58
CA LEU A 99 4.74 20.47 37.39
C LEU A 99 5.50 21.75 37.80
N PRO A 100 6.60 22.10 37.10
CA PRO A 100 7.19 23.43 37.20
C PRO A 100 6.17 24.53 36.86
N ASP A 101 6.28 25.69 37.49
CA ASP A 101 5.28 26.78 37.40
C ASP A 101 5.06 27.31 35.96
N ASP A 102 6.08 27.24 35.11
CA ASP A 102 6.11 27.70 33.71
C ASP A 102 5.88 26.59 32.68
N VAL A 103 5.62 25.36 33.14
CA VAL A 103 5.32 24.20 32.28
C VAL A 103 3.82 23.92 32.27
N HIS A 104 3.24 23.82 31.09
CA HIS A 104 1.82 23.54 30.92
C HIS A 104 1.60 22.21 30.19
N VAL A 105 0.83 21.31 30.80
CA VAL A 105 0.41 20.07 30.13
C VAL A 105 -0.61 20.40 29.05
N VAL A 106 -0.29 20.06 27.81
CA VAL A 106 -1.19 20.20 26.66
C VAL A 106 -2.06 18.95 26.55
N ALA A 107 -1.43 17.77 26.63
CA ALA A 107 -2.13 16.49 26.57
C ALA A 107 -1.29 15.41 27.25
N SER A 108 -1.93 14.34 27.70
CA SER A 108 -1.24 13.17 28.26
C SER A 108 -1.84 11.86 27.76
N ASN A 109 -1.07 10.78 27.88
CA ASN A 109 -1.51 9.41 27.64
C ASN A 109 -0.90 8.49 28.70
N GLN A 110 -1.75 7.94 29.57
CA GLN A 110 -1.29 7.04 30.63
C GLN A 110 -0.83 5.68 30.10
N ARG A 111 -1.43 5.15 29.02
CA ARG A 111 -1.02 3.86 28.45
C ARG A 111 0.39 3.92 27.87
N LEU A 112 0.75 5.06 27.27
CA LEU A 112 2.09 5.33 26.75
C LEU A 112 3.05 5.90 27.79
N LEU A 113 2.57 6.15 29.02
CA LEU A 113 3.31 6.87 30.06
C LEU A 113 3.99 8.12 29.49
N SER A 114 3.22 8.94 28.77
CA SER A 114 3.76 10.09 28.05
C SER A 114 2.89 11.34 28.19
N VAL A 115 3.53 12.50 28.07
CA VAL A 115 2.90 13.81 28.22
C VAL A 115 3.50 14.81 27.24
N ARG A 116 2.63 15.53 26.54
CA ARG A 116 2.96 16.69 25.72
C ARG A 116 2.81 17.93 26.58
N ILE A 117 3.88 18.71 26.65
CA ILE A 117 3.96 19.93 27.44
C ILE A 117 4.32 21.12 26.56
N LYS A 118 3.88 22.31 26.99
CA LYS A 118 4.32 23.59 26.48
C LYS A 118 5.26 24.23 27.50
N VAL A 119 6.37 24.77 27.01
CA VAL A 119 7.44 25.39 27.80
C VAL A 119 7.66 26.85 27.36
N PRO A 120 8.32 27.72 28.13
CA PRO A 120 8.68 29.06 27.67
C PRO A 120 9.81 29.05 26.63
N GLU A 121 9.96 30.15 25.87
CA GLU A 121 11.00 30.30 24.84
C GLU A 121 12.44 30.15 25.37
N ARG A 122 12.67 30.51 26.64
CA ARG A 122 13.95 30.31 27.34
C ARG A 122 13.80 29.27 28.43
N PHE A 123 13.35 28.08 28.06
CA PHE A 123 13.23 26.95 28.97
C PHE A 123 14.59 26.32 29.30
N ASP A 124 14.81 25.96 30.55
CA ASP A 124 15.97 25.19 31.00
C ASP A 124 15.55 23.70 31.13
N PRO A 125 15.99 22.81 30.21
CA PRO A 125 15.61 21.39 30.26
C PRO A 125 16.00 20.67 31.55
N SER A 126 16.95 21.20 32.34
CA SER A 126 17.31 20.61 33.63
C SER A 126 16.19 20.67 34.69
N GLN A 127 15.13 21.45 34.43
CA GLN A 127 13.91 21.45 35.26
C GLN A 127 13.04 20.21 35.05
N LEU A 128 13.26 19.45 33.98
CA LEU A 128 12.52 18.22 33.70
C LEU A 128 13.10 17.04 34.48
N PRO A 129 12.27 16.02 34.79
CA PRO A 129 12.75 14.82 35.47
C PRO A 129 13.89 14.15 34.67
N PRO A 130 15.06 13.89 35.27
CA PRO A 130 16.23 13.35 34.56
C PRO A 130 16.04 11.91 34.07
N ASN A 131 15.00 11.23 34.55
CA ASN A 131 14.59 9.88 34.17
C ASN A 131 13.50 9.85 33.09
N ALA A 132 13.01 11.00 32.63
CA ALA A 132 12.14 11.08 31.47
C ALA A 132 12.97 11.20 30.19
N GLN A 133 12.57 10.47 29.15
CA GLN A 133 13.03 10.74 27.79
C GLN A 133 12.34 12.02 27.33
N ASP A 134 13.11 12.99 26.87
CA ASP A 134 12.65 14.33 26.53
C ASP A 134 12.92 14.65 25.06
N ASP A 135 11.87 14.57 24.25
CA ASP A 135 11.93 14.76 22.80
C ASP A 135 11.16 16.01 22.37
N PRO A 136 11.51 16.65 21.25
CA PRO A 136 10.63 17.63 20.61
C PRO A 136 9.28 17.01 20.22
N ASN A 137 8.21 17.82 20.19
CA ASN A 137 7.01 17.44 19.46
C ASN A 137 7.19 17.80 17.99
N TYR A 138 6.84 16.91 17.06
CA TYR A 138 7.05 17.12 15.63
C TYR A 138 5.73 17.35 14.90
N THR A 139 5.73 18.28 13.95
CA THR A 139 4.60 18.51 13.06
C THR A 139 4.43 17.31 12.13
N LEU A 140 3.19 16.85 11.98
CA LEU A 140 2.76 15.87 10.98
C LEU A 140 1.97 16.58 9.89
N LEU A 141 2.11 16.12 8.65
CA LEU A 141 1.39 16.65 7.50
C LEU A 141 0.76 15.51 6.72
N THR A 142 -0.36 15.78 6.03
CA THR A 142 -0.67 14.99 4.83
C THR A 142 0.51 15.07 3.85
N PRO A 143 0.86 14.00 3.12
CA PRO A 143 1.88 14.07 2.07
C PRO A 143 1.61 15.24 1.14
N LEU A 144 2.68 15.95 0.75
CA LEU A 144 2.55 17.16 -0.03
C LEU A 144 1.78 16.90 -1.34
N PRO A 145 0.97 17.86 -1.82
CA PRO A 145 0.35 17.78 -3.13
C PRO A 145 1.42 17.55 -4.19
N VAL A 146 1.18 16.60 -5.10
CA VAL A 146 2.13 16.33 -6.18
C VAL A 146 2.09 17.46 -7.20
N ALA A 147 3.26 18.02 -7.50
CA ALA A 147 3.38 19.09 -8.47
C ALA A 147 3.11 18.58 -9.91
N THR A 148 2.48 19.42 -10.74
CA THR A 148 1.99 19.01 -12.08
C THR A 148 3.11 18.64 -13.05
N ASP A 149 4.28 19.25 -12.90
CA ASP A 149 5.51 18.93 -13.63
C ASP A 149 6.01 17.52 -13.29
N THR A 150 5.94 17.14 -12.02
CA THR A 150 6.30 15.80 -11.53
C THR A 150 5.41 14.72 -12.17
N LEU A 151 4.13 15.03 -12.40
CA LEU A 151 3.16 14.11 -13.01
C LEU A 151 3.26 13.99 -14.54
N ALA A 152 4.12 14.76 -15.22
CA ALA A 152 4.14 14.78 -16.68
C ALA A 152 4.42 13.40 -17.31
N ALA A 153 5.15 12.55 -16.59
CA ALA A 153 5.49 11.19 -17.02
C ALA A 153 4.48 10.12 -16.55
N ASP A 154 3.68 10.40 -15.52
CA ASP A 154 2.84 9.39 -14.85
C ASP A 154 1.47 9.21 -15.54
N ARG A 155 1.02 7.95 -15.66
CA ARG A 155 -0.32 7.64 -16.18
C ARG A 155 -1.37 7.48 -15.08
N ALA A 156 -2.47 8.21 -15.20
CA ALA A 156 -3.60 8.10 -14.29
C ALA A 156 -4.43 6.81 -14.49
N PHE A 157 -4.85 6.20 -13.38
CA PHE A 157 -5.72 5.02 -13.39
C PHE A 157 -7.18 5.32 -13.74
N GLY A 158 -7.70 6.48 -13.33
CA GLY A 158 -9.13 6.74 -13.32
C GLY A 158 -9.89 5.69 -12.50
N SER A 159 -10.92 5.08 -13.11
CA SER A 159 -11.73 4.01 -12.49
C SER A 159 -11.14 2.60 -12.65
N SER A 160 -9.94 2.46 -13.23
CA SER A 160 -9.36 1.14 -13.53
C SER A 160 -8.52 0.54 -12.41
N ALA A 161 -8.27 1.27 -11.31
CA ALA A 161 -7.37 0.83 -10.23
C ALA A 161 -7.76 -0.52 -9.60
N LEU A 162 -9.04 -0.73 -9.26
CA LEU A 162 -9.51 -2.03 -8.73
C LEU A 162 -9.33 -3.16 -9.73
N ARG A 163 -9.57 -2.89 -11.02
CA ARG A 163 -9.36 -3.87 -12.09
C ARG A 163 -7.89 -4.25 -12.20
N PHE A 164 -7.00 -3.26 -12.12
CA PHE A 164 -5.55 -3.46 -12.19
C PHE A 164 -5.06 -4.37 -11.06
N MET A 165 -5.52 -4.15 -9.83
CA MET A 165 -5.13 -4.99 -8.67
C MET A 165 -5.83 -6.37 -8.65
N GLY A 166 -6.63 -6.70 -9.66
CA GLY A 166 -7.38 -7.96 -9.68
C GLY A 166 -8.52 -8.03 -8.65
N ALA A 167 -9.05 -6.88 -8.21
CA ALA A 167 -10.14 -6.77 -7.23
C ALA A 167 -11.55 -6.84 -7.86
N LEU A 168 -11.75 -7.67 -8.90
CA LEU A 168 -12.98 -7.69 -9.70
C LEU A 168 -14.07 -8.58 -9.09
N ASP A 169 -14.94 -7.98 -8.28
CA ASP A 169 -16.35 -8.40 -8.16
C ASP A 169 -17.22 -7.15 -7.90
N PRO A 170 -18.19 -6.79 -8.76
CA PRO A 170 -19.12 -5.70 -8.48
C PRO A 170 -20.05 -5.97 -7.28
N ASN A 171 -20.07 -7.21 -6.74
CA ASN A 171 -20.69 -7.57 -5.47
C ASN A 171 -19.67 -7.79 -4.35
N ASN A 172 -18.42 -7.32 -4.52
CA ASN A 172 -17.28 -7.57 -3.62
C ASN A 172 -17.70 -7.42 -2.16
N ALA A 173 -17.73 -8.54 -1.44
CA ALA A 173 -18.04 -8.59 -0.02
C ALA A 173 -16.79 -8.40 0.87
N GLY A 174 -15.67 -7.97 0.27
CA GLY A 174 -14.39 -7.85 0.93
C GLY A 174 -14.43 -6.94 2.16
N GLY A 175 -13.75 -7.38 3.21
CA GLY A 175 -13.62 -6.68 4.48
C GLY A 175 -14.68 -7.01 5.53
N GLN A 176 -15.61 -7.92 5.27
CA GLN A 176 -16.64 -8.26 6.27
C GLN A 176 -16.01 -8.70 7.60
N GLY A 177 -16.43 -8.05 8.69
CA GLY A 177 -15.94 -8.34 10.04
C GLY A 177 -14.54 -7.78 10.36
N VAL A 178 -13.95 -7.03 9.44
CA VAL A 178 -12.65 -6.37 9.63
C VAL A 178 -12.88 -4.88 9.91
N LYS A 179 -12.27 -4.40 11.00
CA LYS A 179 -12.26 -2.98 11.38
C LYS A 179 -10.97 -2.31 10.94
N ILE A 180 -11.11 -1.17 10.25
CA ILE A 180 -9.98 -0.39 9.73
C ILE A 180 -10.08 1.02 10.30
N ALA A 181 -9.08 1.42 11.09
CA ALA A 181 -8.98 2.80 11.54
C ALA A 181 -8.28 3.66 10.48
N VAL A 182 -8.86 4.82 10.19
CA VAL A 182 -8.31 5.83 9.28
C VAL A 182 -7.94 7.05 10.12
N LEU A 183 -6.64 7.26 10.31
CA LEU A 183 -6.08 8.34 11.12
C LEU A 183 -5.68 9.46 10.16
N ASP A 184 -6.56 10.46 10.00
CA ASP A 184 -6.45 11.45 8.93
C ASP A 184 -7.13 12.79 9.33
N THR A 185 -7.58 13.59 8.37
CA THR A 185 -8.29 14.87 8.56
C THR A 185 -9.74 14.74 9.03
N GLY A 186 -10.22 13.51 9.22
CA GLY A 186 -11.62 13.16 9.44
C GLY A 186 -12.31 12.66 8.17
N ILE A 187 -13.46 12.01 8.34
CA ILE A 187 -14.23 11.42 7.23
C ILE A 187 -15.56 12.18 7.13
N ARG A 188 -15.83 12.84 6.00
CA ARG A 188 -17.13 13.47 5.77
C ARG A 188 -18.15 12.43 5.29
N ASN A 189 -19.43 12.71 5.51
CA ASN A 189 -20.49 11.92 4.90
C ASN A 189 -20.39 12.02 3.38
N HIS A 190 -20.55 10.87 2.72
CA HIS A 190 -20.58 10.75 1.27
C HIS A 190 -21.43 9.53 0.91
N THR A 191 -22.25 9.59 -0.14
CA THR A 191 -23.18 8.51 -0.51
C THR A 191 -22.51 7.17 -0.82
N THR A 192 -21.23 7.18 -1.21
CA THR A 192 -20.44 5.95 -1.40
C THR A 192 -20.03 5.27 -0.08
N LEU A 193 -20.05 5.96 1.05
CA LEU A 193 -19.65 5.40 2.34
C LEU A 193 -20.89 4.96 3.11
N ASP A 194 -20.87 3.73 3.62
CA ASP A 194 -21.94 3.20 4.45
C ASP A 194 -21.85 3.82 5.87
N SER A 195 -22.76 4.74 6.18
CA SER A 195 -22.78 5.44 7.48
C SER A 195 -23.01 4.51 8.67
N ASP A 196 -23.65 3.35 8.46
CA ASP A 196 -23.89 2.39 9.53
C ASP A 196 -22.62 1.60 9.90
N LYS A 197 -21.60 1.66 9.05
CA LYS A 197 -20.29 1.04 9.25
C LYS A 197 -19.17 2.04 9.52
N LEU A 198 -19.50 3.30 9.73
CA LEU A 198 -18.53 4.36 10.00
C LEU A 198 -18.71 4.89 11.43
N THR A 199 -17.72 4.63 12.27
CA THR A 199 -17.56 5.29 13.58
C THR A 199 -16.60 6.45 13.45
N GLN A 200 -16.93 7.61 14.02
CA GLN A 200 -16.05 8.79 14.01
C GLN A 200 -15.68 9.24 15.42
N ILE A 201 -14.40 9.58 15.61
CA ILE A 201 -13.85 10.01 16.89
C ILE A 201 -12.99 11.26 16.72
N GLY A 202 -13.11 12.20 17.67
CA GLY A 202 -12.32 13.44 17.67
C GLY A 202 -12.87 14.54 16.77
N PHE A 203 -14.06 14.35 16.20
CA PHE A 203 -14.70 15.29 15.27
C PHE A 203 -14.92 16.67 15.92
N SER A 204 -14.15 17.68 15.51
CA SER A 204 -14.56 19.07 15.75
C SER A 204 -15.81 19.38 14.89
N ALA A 205 -16.58 20.42 15.22
CA ALA A 205 -17.80 20.77 14.50
C ALA A 205 -17.60 20.86 12.95
N PRO A 206 -18.62 20.52 12.14
CA PRO A 206 -18.47 20.23 10.73
C PRO A 206 -18.17 21.50 9.93
N HIS A 207 -17.55 21.33 8.76
CA HIS A 207 -17.55 22.22 7.57
C HIS A 207 -16.18 22.72 7.07
N ASP A 208 -15.04 22.49 7.73
CA ASP A 208 -13.78 23.03 7.20
C ASP A 208 -12.59 22.05 7.14
N TYR A 209 -12.83 20.73 7.17
CA TYR A 209 -11.73 19.76 7.03
C TYR A 209 -11.25 19.61 5.59
N LEU A 210 -9.95 19.49 5.39
CA LEU A 210 -9.41 18.94 4.14
C LEU A 210 -10.07 17.58 3.88
N SER A 211 -10.72 17.38 2.73
CA SER A 211 -11.50 16.16 2.44
C SER A 211 -10.64 14.94 2.10
N HIS A 212 -9.34 15.00 2.43
CA HIS A 212 -8.34 13.95 2.26
C HIS A 212 -8.75 12.64 2.94
N GLY A 213 -9.15 12.67 4.22
CA GLY A 213 -9.61 11.48 4.93
C GLY A 213 -10.85 10.82 4.31
N THR A 214 -11.75 11.60 3.69
CA THR A 214 -12.89 11.07 2.92
C THR A 214 -12.43 10.33 1.67
N ALA A 215 -11.45 10.89 0.93
CA ALA A 215 -10.87 10.22 -0.24
C ALA A 215 -10.22 8.89 0.17
N VAL A 216 -9.37 8.91 1.19
CA VAL A 216 -8.73 7.72 1.76
C VAL A 216 -9.76 6.67 2.16
N ALA A 217 -10.79 7.05 2.91
CA ALA A 217 -11.86 6.14 3.34
C ALA A 217 -12.62 5.51 2.16
N SER A 218 -12.88 6.28 1.10
CA SER A 218 -13.59 5.78 -0.09
C SER A 218 -12.81 4.73 -0.87
N LEU A 219 -11.48 4.86 -0.94
CA LEU A 219 -10.62 3.87 -1.60
C LEU A 219 -10.56 2.55 -0.80
N ILE A 220 -10.78 2.62 0.51
CA ILE A 220 -10.89 1.43 1.37
C ILE A 220 -12.27 0.79 1.22
N ALA A 221 -13.34 1.51 1.58
CA ALA A 221 -14.67 0.93 1.81
C ALA A 221 -15.82 1.59 1.02
N GLY A 222 -15.51 2.35 -0.03
CA GLY A 222 -16.52 2.91 -0.92
C GLY A 222 -17.35 1.82 -1.61
N GLN A 223 -18.67 2.00 -1.64
CA GLN A 223 -19.62 1.10 -2.29
C GLN A 223 -19.54 1.19 -3.81
N GLU A 224 -20.28 0.31 -4.50
CA GLU A 224 -20.48 0.33 -5.96
C GLU A 224 -19.17 0.29 -6.79
N GLY A 225 -18.15 -0.41 -6.27
CA GLY A 225 -16.87 -0.61 -6.98
C GLY A 225 -15.89 0.55 -6.85
N VAL A 226 -16.02 1.38 -5.81
CA VAL A 226 -15.05 2.43 -5.49
C VAL A 226 -13.96 1.89 -4.55
N GLY A 227 -14.36 1.26 -3.45
CA GLY A 227 -13.46 0.71 -2.45
C GLY A 227 -13.11 -0.76 -2.70
N ILE A 228 -11.91 -1.15 -2.26
CA ILE A 228 -11.41 -2.52 -2.36
C ILE A 228 -12.03 -3.48 -1.32
N ALA A 229 -12.51 -2.95 -0.19
CA ALA A 229 -13.12 -3.67 0.93
C ALA A 229 -14.41 -2.98 1.42
N PRO A 230 -15.46 -2.92 0.58
CA PRO A 230 -16.70 -2.18 0.87
C PRO A 230 -17.50 -2.74 2.05
N GLN A 231 -17.20 -3.94 2.55
CA GLN A 231 -17.86 -4.49 3.73
C GLN A 231 -17.12 -4.25 5.04
N ALA A 232 -15.92 -3.63 5.00
CA ALA A 232 -15.17 -3.25 6.19
C ALA A 232 -15.91 -2.21 7.04
N GLU A 233 -15.67 -2.26 8.34
CA GLU A 233 -16.08 -1.24 9.30
C GLU A 233 -14.97 -0.20 9.44
N LEU A 234 -15.28 1.08 9.27
CA LEU A 234 -14.32 2.18 9.38
C LEU A 234 -14.39 2.84 10.75
N ILE A 235 -13.21 3.14 11.31
CA ILE A 235 -13.03 3.99 12.49
C ILE A 235 -12.26 5.25 12.06
N GLY A 236 -12.97 6.33 11.75
CA GLY A 236 -12.35 7.62 11.44
C GLY A 236 -11.87 8.31 12.71
N ILE A 237 -10.56 8.51 12.86
CA ILE A 237 -9.98 9.27 13.97
C ILE A 237 -9.29 10.50 13.39
N GLN A 238 -9.78 11.68 13.76
CA GLN A 238 -9.18 12.93 13.29
C GLN A 238 -7.88 13.21 14.06
N VAL A 239 -6.76 13.28 13.32
CA VAL A 239 -5.43 13.63 13.86
C VAL A 239 -4.77 14.79 13.13
N LEU A 240 -5.36 15.21 12.01
CA LEU A 240 -4.97 16.39 11.24
C LEU A 240 -6.10 17.42 11.23
N ASP A 241 -5.74 18.69 11.24
CA ASP A 241 -6.66 19.80 11.18
C ASP A 241 -7.10 20.13 9.74
N THR A 242 -7.72 21.29 9.58
CA THR A 242 -8.29 21.80 8.33
C THR A 242 -7.25 22.10 7.26
N ASP A 243 -6.01 22.39 7.65
CA ASP A 243 -4.88 22.63 6.76
C ASP A 243 -4.08 21.33 6.51
N GLY A 244 -4.53 20.19 7.04
CA GLY A 244 -3.81 18.91 6.93
C GLY A 244 -2.63 18.79 7.90
N ILE A 245 -2.62 19.59 8.96
CA ILE A 245 -1.53 19.69 9.93
C ILE A 245 -1.92 19.00 11.24
N GLY A 246 -1.00 18.23 11.81
CA GLY A 246 -1.16 17.62 13.13
C GLY A 246 0.18 17.48 13.84
N ASP A 247 0.23 16.61 14.84
CA ASP A 247 1.45 16.41 15.62
C ASP A 247 1.67 14.95 16.07
N ALA A 248 2.95 14.57 16.18
CA ALA A 248 3.38 13.21 16.48
C ALA A 248 2.76 12.64 17.77
N PHE A 249 2.57 13.47 18.80
CA PHE A 249 1.94 13.02 20.06
C PHE A 249 0.45 12.73 19.90
N THR A 250 -0.27 13.56 19.15
CA THR A 250 -1.69 13.32 18.83
C THR A 250 -1.86 12.04 18.02
N LEU A 251 -0.99 11.79 17.03
CA LEU A 251 -0.97 10.53 16.29
C LEU A 251 -0.69 9.34 17.21
N ALA A 252 0.29 9.43 18.10
CA ALA A 252 0.61 8.37 19.06
C ALA A 252 -0.62 8.00 19.92
N LYS A 253 -1.37 9.00 20.39
CA LYS A 253 -2.63 8.78 21.12
C LYS A 253 -3.69 8.12 20.26
N ALA A 254 -3.85 8.54 19.01
CA ALA A 254 -4.83 8.01 18.09
C ALA A 254 -4.55 6.55 17.70
N ILE A 255 -3.28 6.16 17.56
CA ILE A 255 -2.89 4.76 17.33
C ILE A 255 -3.36 3.89 18.51
N VAL A 256 -3.08 4.31 19.74
CA VAL A 256 -3.56 3.60 20.93
C VAL A 256 -5.08 3.54 20.97
N GLN A 257 -5.75 4.63 20.62
CA GLN A 257 -7.21 4.69 20.58
C GLN A 257 -7.79 3.75 19.53
N ALA A 258 -7.23 3.69 18.33
CA ALA A 258 -7.66 2.76 17.28
C ALA A 258 -7.59 1.29 17.74
N VAL A 259 -6.51 0.92 18.43
CA VAL A 259 -6.36 -0.41 19.03
C VAL A 259 -7.44 -0.66 20.09
N ASP A 260 -7.69 0.30 20.98
CA ASP A 260 -8.69 0.19 22.05
C ASP A 260 -10.13 0.10 21.49
N GLU A 261 -10.39 0.66 20.30
CA GLU A 261 -11.66 0.55 19.55
C GLU A 261 -11.77 -0.76 18.72
N GLY A 262 -10.72 -1.60 18.77
CA GLY A 262 -10.68 -2.92 18.15
C GLY A 262 -10.34 -2.90 16.66
N ALA A 263 -9.58 -1.92 16.18
CA ALA A 263 -9.07 -1.92 14.82
C ALA A 263 -8.19 -3.15 14.56
N ASN A 264 -8.40 -3.81 13.42
CA ASN A 264 -7.50 -4.84 12.90
C ASN A 264 -6.37 -4.24 12.07
N ILE A 265 -6.65 -3.10 11.43
CA ILE A 265 -5.75 -2.39 10.53
C ILE A 265 -5.82 -0.90 10.85
N ILE A 266 -4.69 -0.21 10.83
CA ILE A 266 -4.57 1.24 11.00
C ILE A 266 -3.93 1.82 9.73
N ASN A 267 -4.68 2.63 8.99
CA ASN A 267 -4.21 3.37 7.82
C ASN A 267 -3.80 4.80 8.22
N MET A 268 -2.57 5.19 7.87
CA MET A 268 -2.00 6.51 8.14
C MET A 268 -1.43 7.12 6.85
N SER A 269 -2.24 7.91 6.15
CA SER A 269 -1.84 8.63 4.94
C SER A 269 -1.26 10.01 5.29
N LEU A 270 -0.23 10.01 6.14
CA LEU A 270 0.39 11.19 6.76
C LEU A 270 1.83 10.89 7.19
N GLY A 271 2.61 11.92 7.47
CA GLY A 271 3.95 11.71 8.01
C GLY A 271 4.72 12.93 8.48
N SER A 272 5.87 12.67 9.10
CA SER A 272 6.89 13.64 9.51
C SER A 272 8.28 13.03 9.39
N TYR A 273 9.30 13.82 9.01
CA TYR A 273 10.70 13.36 9.05
C TYR A 273 11.30 13.40 10.47
N GLY A 274 10.53 13.85 11.46
CA GLY A 274 10.87 13.81 12.87
C GLY A 274 10.00 12.82 13.64
N SER A 275 10.53 12.27 14.73
CA SER A 275 9.81 11.32 15.57
C SER A 275 10.23 11.39 17.03
N ASN A 276 9.37 10.91 17.93
CA ASN A 276 9.61 10.87 19.37
C ASN A 276 9.28 9.50 19.98
N GLN A 277 9.70 9.29 21.22
CA GLN A 277 9.53 8.03 21.93
C GLN A 277 8.05 7.66 22.13
N ALA A 278 7.15 8.63 22.26
CA ALA A 278 5.73 8.36 22.42
C ALA A 278 5.13 7.71 21.15
N LEU A 279 5.49 8.22 19.96
CA LEU A 279 5.02 7.67 18.69
C LEU A 279 5.57 6.26 18.44
N SER A 280 6.87 6.04 18.68
CA SER A 280 7.46 4.69 18.53
C SER A 280 6.84 3.68 19.51
N ASN A 281 6.58 4.08 20.77
CA ASN A 281 5.88 3.24 21.73
C ASN A 281 4.46 2.90 21.30
N ALA A 282 3.73 3.84 20.70
CA ALA A 282 2.39 3.60 20.20
C ALA A 282 2.35 2.61 19.03
N VAL A 283 3.30 2.75 18.09
CA VAL A 283 3.48 1.82 16.97
C VAL A 283 3.83 0.41 17.47
N ALA A 284 4.79 0.31 18.39
CA ALA A 284 5.16 -0.97 19.01
C ALA A 284 4.00 -1.60 19.80
N TYR A 285 3.20 -0.79 20.49
CA TYR A 285 2.00 -1.25 21.18
C TYR A 285 0.98 -1.85 20.20
N ALA A 286 0.64 -1.13 19.13
CA ALA A 286 -0.31 -1.62 18.12
C ALA A 286 0.16 -2.93 17.47
N ASP A 287 1.43 -3.01 17.07
CA ASP A 287 2.01 -4.25 16.54
C ASP A 287 1.95 -5.40 17.56
N SER A 288 2.24 -5.14 18.84
CA SER A 288 2.13 -6.15 19.90
C SER A 288 0.71 -6.67 20.12
N GLN A 289 -0.31 -5.91 19.71
CA GLN A 289 -1.71 -6.32 19.76
C GLN A 289 -2.16 -7.02 18.47
N GLY A 290 -1.26 -7.25 17.51
CA GLY A 290 -1.58 -7.88 16.23
C GLY A 290 -2.31 -6.97 15.26
N VAL A 291 -2.26 -5.65 15.47
CA VAL A 291 -2.87 -4.66 14.57
C VAL A 291 -1.88 -4.34 13.45
N VAL A 292 -2.32 -4.46 12.20
CA VAL A 292 -1.48 -4.12 11.05
C VAL A 292 -1.46 -2.62 10.84
N LEU A 293 -0.27 -2.04 10.75
CA LEU A 293 -0.08 -0.61 10.51
C LEU A 293 0.37 -0.38 9.08
N VAL A 294 -0.32 0.50 8.36
CA VAL A 294 -0.04 0.84 6.96
C VAL A 294 0.14 2.35 6.86
N ALA A 295 1.21 2.81 6.22
CA ALA A 295 1.48 4.23 6.06
C ALA A 295 2.04 4.58 4.67
N SER A 296 1.69 5.77 4.19
CA SER A 296 2.17 6.31 2.92
C SER A 296 3.67 6.63 2.95
N ALA A 297 4.40 6.32 1.88
CA ALA A 297 5.84 6.55 1.77
C ALA A 297 6.24 8.04 1.64
N GLY A 298 5.32 8.95 1.31
CA GLY A 298 5.57 10.37 1.07
C GLY A 298 5.79 10.72 -0.41
N ASN A 299 5.77 12.02 -0.73
CA ASN A 299 5.62 12.53 -2.10
C ASN A 299 6.69 13.57 -2.49
N GLU A 300 7.85 13.54 -1.83
CA GLU A 300 8.89 14.55 -1.98
C GLU A 300 10.03 14.13 -2.93
N SER A 301 9.94 12.95 -3.55
CA SER A 301 10.99 12.36 -4.40
C SER A 301 12.35 12.24 -3.70
N VAL A 302 12.37 12.01 -2.38
CA VAL A 302 13.62 11.91 -1.60
C VAL A 302 13.94 10.47 -1.20
N ALA A 303 15.22 10.21 -0.91
CA ALA A 303 15.72 8.91 -0.46
C ALA A 303 15.49 8.66 1.06
N ALA A 304 14.30 8.99 1.58
CA ALA A 304 13.94 8.82 2.98
C ALA A 304 12.42 8.63 3.15
N LEU A 305 12.01 7.82 4.13
CA LEU A 305 10.60 7.68 4.49
C LEU A 305 10.24 8.58 5.68
N PRO A 306 9.04 9.19 5.70
CA PRO A 306 8.53 9.84 6.88
C PRO A 306 8.08 8.81 7.92
N TYR A 307 8.10 9.18 9.20
CA TYR A 307 7.42 8.44 10.25
C TYR A 307 5.91 8.71 10.18
N PRO A 308 5.06 7.67 10.35
CA PRO A 308 5.41 6.34 10.85
C PRO A 308 5.83 5.30 9.79
N ALA A 309 5.79 5.59 8.48
CA ALA A 309 6.18 4.63 7.44
C ALA A 309 7.63 4.11 7.59
N ALA A 310 8.53 4.93 8.12
CA ALA A 310 9.91 4.53 8.40
C ALA A 310 10.07 3.49 9.52
N TYR A 311 9.03 3.19 10.31
CA TYR A 311 9.13 2.14 11.34
C TYR A 311 9.10 0.74 10.74
N GLU A 312 9.87 -0.17 11.33
CA GLU A 312 9.98 -1.55 10.86
C GLU A 312 8.66 -2.34 10.90
N SER A 313 7.82 -2.09 11.91
CA SER A 313 6.53 -2.75 12.06
C SER A 313 5.38 -2.07 11.29
N VAL A 314 5.69 -1.07 10.46
CA VAL A 314 4.71 -0.37 9.62
C VAL A 314 4.98 -0.72 8.16
N ILE A 315 3.91 -1.11 7.45
CA ILE A 315 3.96 -1.38 6.02
C ILE A 315 4.03 -0.04 5.30
N ALA A 316 5.20 0.30 4.76
CA ALA A 316 5.44 1.49 3.97
C ALA A 316 4.97 1.29 2.53
N VAL A 317 4.06 2.16 2.06
CA VAL A 317 3.40 2.03 0.76
C VAL A 317 3.81 3.14 -0.19
N SER A 318 4.50 2.77 -1.29
CA SER A 318 4.78 3.67 -2.41
C SER A 318 3.67 3.62 -3.47
N ALA A 319 3.74 4.52 -4.45
CA ALA A 319 2.76 4.61 -5.53
C ALA A 319 3.32 4.07 -6.85
N ILE A 320 2.44 3.44 -7.61
CA ILE A 320 2.61 3.18 -9.05
C ILE A 320 1.60 3.97 -9.87
N ASP A 321 1.91 4.13 -11.14
CA ASP A 321 1.02 4.65 -12.17
C ASP A 321 0.24 3.54 -12.89
N ALA A 322 -0.63 3.89 -13.85
CA ALA A 322 -1.49 2.94 -14.56
C ALA A 322 -0.74 1.99 -15.52
N GLU A 323 0.54 2.23 -15.79
CA GLU A 323 1.41 1.31 -16.53
C GLU A 323 2.14 0.34 -15.57
N GLY A 324 1.96 0.50 -14.25
CA GLY A 324 2.62 -0.28 -13.22
C GLY A 324 4.03 0.21 -12.91
N HIS A 325 4.42 1.40 -13.38
CA HIS A 325 5.74 1.97 -13.17
C HIS A 325 5.78 2.75 -11.84
N PRO A 326 6.96 2.83 -11.20
CA PRO A 326 7.17 3.68 -10.03
C PRO A 326 6.90 5.15 -10.38
N THR A 327 6.14 5.84 -9.53
CA THR A 327 5.84 7.26 -9.71
C THR A 327 7.06 8.13 -9.42
N SER A 328 7.21 9.22 -10.15
CA SER A 328 8.30 10.20 -9.98
C SER A 328 8.28 10.91 -8.61
N PHE A 329 7.11 11.04 -7.97
CA PHE A 329 6.94 11.75 -6.69
C PHE A 329 7.20 10.89 -5.46
N SER A 330 7.08 9.55 -5.55
CA SER A 330 7.19 8.69 -4.38
C SER A 330 8.59 8.79 -3.78
N ASN A 331 8.67 8.92 -2.46
CA ASN A 331 9.94 8.75 -1.77
C ASN A 331 10.46 7.32 -1.93
N GLN A 332 11.77 7.18 -1.84
CA GLN A 332 12.48 5.94 -2.09
C GLN A 332 13.27 5.53 -0.85
N SER A 333 13.26 4.25 -0.52
CA SER A 333 14.05 3.68 0.56
C SER A 333 14.04 2.16 0.47
N ALA A 334 15.11 1.51 0.91
CA ALA A 334 15.10 0.06 1.15
C ALA A 334 14.06 -0.38 2.19
N SER A 335 13.43 0.57 2.89
CA SER A 335 12.35 0.33 3.86
C SER A 335 10.94 0.36 3.25
N VAL A 336 10.78 0.66 1.95
CA VAL A 336 9.50 0.52 1.24
C VAL A 336 9.13 -0.97 1.19
N ASP A 337 7.90 -1.32 1.54
CA ASP A 337 7.47 -2.72 1.64
C ASP A 337 6.72 -3.18 0.39
N ILE A 338 5.86 -2.33 -0.17
CA ILE A 338 5.00 -2.63 -1.32
C ILE A 338 4.49 -1.34 -1.99
N ALA A 339 4.05 -1.44 -3.23
CA ALA A 339 3.39 -0.37 -3.94
C ALA A 339 1.91 -0.66 -4.28
N ALA A 340 1.14 0.40 -4.53
CA ALA A 340 -0.24 0.29 -4.98
C ALA A 340 -0.63 1.46 -5.91
N PRO A 341 -1.77 1.39 -6.62
CA PRO A 341 -2.23 2.48 -7.48
C PRO A 341 -2.28 3.84 -6.76
N GLY A 342 -1.54 4.82 -7.26
CA GLY A 342 -1.45 6.13 -6.60
C GLY A 342 -1.56 7.33 -7.53
N VAL A 343 -1.84 7.14 -8.82
CA VAL A 343 -1.95 8.23 -9.81
C VAL A 343 -3.36 8.35 -10.33
N GLY A 344 -3.98 9.51 -10.09
CA GLY A 344 -5.28 9.90 -10.64
C GLY A 344 -6.37 8.85 -10.44
N VAL A 345 -6.46 8.29 -9.23
CA VAL A 345 -7.47 7.29 -8.88
C VAL A 345 -8.79 7.97 -8.53
N TYR A 346 -9.90 7.35 -8.89
CA TYR A 346 -11.23 7.91 -8.63
C TYR A 346 -11.60 7.75 -7.14
N ALA A 347 -11.79 8.87 -6.43
CA ALA A 347 -12.08 8.88 -4.99
C ALA A 347 -13.18 9.88 -4.64
N ALA A 348 -13.90 9.61 -3.55
CA ALA A 348 -14.87 10.55 -2.99
C ALA A 348 -14.19 11.80 -2.44
N TRP A 349 -14.93 12.91 -2.41
CA TRP A 349 -14.50 14.18 -1.84
C TRP A 349 -15.63 14.78 -0.98
N ASP A 350 -15.53 16.05 -0.58
CA ASP A 350 -16.61 16.70 0.16
C ASP A 350 -17.89 16.89 -0.64
N ASP A 351 -19.01 17.02 0.08
CA ASP A 351 -20.29 17.50 -0.44
C ASP A 351 -20.78 16.72 -1.68
N GLU A 352 -20.63 15.39 -1.63
CA GLU A 352 -20.97 14.47 -2.73
C GLU A 352 -20.16 14.68 -4.03
N ASN A 353 -19.05 15.41 -3.95
CA ASN A 353 -18.13 15.57 -5.07
C ASN A 353 -17.16 14.39 -5.16
N TRP A 354 -16.53 14.29 -6.33
CA TRP A 354 -15.51 13.30 -6.64
C TRP A 354 -14.23 14.00 -7.06
N THR A 355 -13.10 13.34 -6.84
CA THR A 355 -11.79 13.85 -7.23
C THR A 355 -10.95 12.79 -7.94
N SER A 356 -9.95 13.27 -8.69
CA SER A 356 -8.86 12.46 -9.21
C SER A 356 -7.72 12.56 -8.21
N PHE A 357 -7.59 11.56 -7.33
CA PHE A 357 -6.67 11.58 -6.21
C PHE A 357 -5.31 11.00 -6.60
N THR A 358 -4.23 11.72 -6.27
CA THR A 358 -2.86 11.34 -6.61
C THR A 358 -1.95 11.49 -5.39
N GLY A 359 -1.08 10.52 -5.17
CA GLY A 359 -0.10 10.51 -4.08
C GLY A 359 0.03 9.12 -3.45
N THR A 360 1.06 8.94 -2.63
CA THR A 360 1.19 7.73 -1.79
C THR A 360 0.04 7.59 -0.79
N SER A 361 -0.63 8.70 -0.43
CA SER A 361 -1.90 8.71 0.30
C SER A 361 -3.06 8.01 -0.43
N ALA A 362 -3.01 7.91 -1.75
CA ALA A 362 -3.98 7.16 -2.55
C ALA A 362 -3.62 5.67 -2.62
N ALA A 363 -2.33 5.33 -2.55
CA ALA A 363 -1.84 3.97 -2.59
C ALA A 363 -2.05 3.22 -1.26
N ALA A 364 -1.69 3.83 -0.12
CA ALA A 364 -1.84 3.25 1.22
C ALA A 364 -3.23 2.66 1.54
N PRO A 365 -4.37 3.35 1.25
CA PRO A 365 -5.69 2.78 1.51
C PRO A 365 -6.00 1.53 0.70
N TYR A 366 -5.47 1.39 -0.53
CA TYR A 366 -5.65 0.16 -1.29
C TYR A 366 -4.94 -1.02 -0.64
N VAL A 367 -3.75 -0.83 -0.06
CA VAL A 367 -3.07 -1.88 0.71
C VAL A 367 -3.88 -2.24 1.95
N SER A 368 -4.32 -1.25 2.73
CA SER A 368 -5.16 -1.46 3.92
C SER A 368 -6.42 -2.25 3.61
N GLY A 369 -7.13 -1.88 2.55
CA GLY A 369 -8.35 -2.58 2.15
C GLY A 369 -8.07 -3.93 1.47
N ALA A 370 -6.96 -4.11 0.73
CA ALA A 370 -6.56 -5.41 0.20
C ALA A 370 -6.33 -6.43 1.32
N ILE A 371 -5.65 -6.01 2.39
CA ILE A 371 -5.44 -6.83 3.59
C ILE A 371 -6.77 -7.21 4.24
N ALA A 372 -7.70 -6.26 4.38
CA ALA A 372 -9.04 -6.55 4.92
C ALA A 372 -9.85 -7.50 4.03
N SER A 373 -9.79 -7.30 2.72
CA SER A 373 -10.45 -8.15 1.73
C SER A 373 -9.95 -9.60 1.85
N LEU A 374 -8.62 -9.79 1.83
CA LEU A 374 -7.99 -11.10 2.01
C LEU A 374 -8.31 -11.75 3.37
N SER A 375 -8.21 -10.98 4.45
CA SER A 375 -8.51 -11.46 5.81
C SER A 375 -9.93 -12.01 5.90
N SER A 376 -10.92 -11.26 5.41
CA SER A 376 -12.33 -11.68 5.45
C SER A 376 -12.63 -12.87 4.54
N ALA A 377 -12.07 -12.90 3.33
CA ALA A 377 -12.39 -13.90 2.33
C ALA A 377 -11.71 -15.25 2.60
N LEU A 378 -10.55 -15.24 3.26
CA LEU A 378 -9.79 -16.44 3.61
C LEU A 378 -9.96 -16.87 5.08
N ASP A 379 -10.71 -16.09 5.87
CA ASP A 379 -10.89 -16.33 7.32
C ASP A 379 -9.55 -16.44 8.07
N ILE A 380 -8.66 -15.49 7.80
CA ILE A 380 -7.32 -15.38 8.42
C ILE A 380 -7.17 -14.04 9.13
N THR A 381 -6.18 -13.93 10.03
CA THR A 381 -5.89 -12.66 10.70
C THR A 381 -5.40 -11.59 9.72
N ALA A 382 -5.57 -10.32 10.07
CA ALA A 382 -5.05 -9.22 9.25
C ALA A 382 -3.53 -9.32 9.05
N SER A 383 -2.77 -9.78 10.06
CA SER A 383 -1.33 -9.99 9.93
C SER A 383 -0.97 -11.09 8.93
N GLU A 384 -1.67 -12.24 8.97
CA GLU A 384 -1.48 -13.32 7.99
C GLU A 384 -1.86 -12.85 6.58
N ALA A 385 -2.93 -12.07 6.45
CA ALA A 385 -3.35 -11.47 5.18
C ALA A 385 -2.31 -10.48 4.62
N ALA A 386 -1.66 -9.69 5.49
CA ALA A 386 -0.59 -8.78 5.11
C ALA A 386 0.66 -9.53 4.65
N GLU A 387 1.09 -10.57 5.37
CA GLU A 387 2.21 -11.43 4.97
C GLU A 387 1.93 -12.09 3.61
N LEU A 388 0.70 -12.59 3.42
CA LEU A 388 0.26 -13.18 2.17
C LEU A 388 0.30 -12.18 1.01
N LEU A 389 -0.18 -10.96 1.24
CA LEU A 389 -0.17 -9.91 0.23
C LEU A 389 1.27 -9.53 -0.18
N LEU A 390 2.15 -9.32 0.79
CA LEU A 390 3.56 -9.00 0.55
C LEU A 390 4.30 -10.14 -0.18
N ALA A 391 3.99 -11.39 0.13
CA ALA A 391 4.61 -12.55 -0.53
C ALA A 391 4.16 -12.74 -1.99
N ASN A 392 3.02 -12.17 -2.37
CA ASN A 392 2.41 -12.33 -3.70
C ASN A 392 2.40 -11.03 -4.52
N ALA A 393 3.22 -10.04 -4.15
CA ALA A 393 3.35 -8.81 -4.91
C ALA A 393 3.95 -9.07 -6.31
N ASN A 394 3.48 -8.32 -7.30
CA ASN A 394 3.95 -8.39 -8.67
C ASN A 394 5.15 -7.46 -8.85
N ASP A 395 6.28 -8.02 -9.25
CA ASP A 395 7.50 -7.28 -9.53
C ASP A 395 7.28 -6.31 -10.71
N SER A 396 7.96 -5.16 -10.66
CA SER A 396 7.89 -4.09 -11.66
C SER A 396 9.04 -3.12 -11.44
N GLY A 397 9.42 -2.33 -12.46
CA GLY A 397 10.51 -1.39 -12.34
C GLY A 397 11.87 -2.07 -12.17
N LEU A 398 12.60 -1.69 -11.13
CA LEU A 398 13.88 -2.31 -10.81
C LEU A 398 13.66 -3.78 -10.38
N PRO A 399 14.49 -4.74 -10.84
CA PRO A 399 14.21 -6.15 -10.57
C PRO A 399 14.29 -6.53 -9.09
N GLY A 400 13.26 -7.24 -8.60
CA GLY A 400 13.26 -7.88 -7.29
C GLY A 400 12.79 -6.94 -6.18
N VAL A 401 13.45 -7.02 -5.01
CA VAL A 401 13.16 -6.08 -3.92
C VAL A 401 14.00 -4.82 -4.10
N ASP A 402 13.35 -3.68 -4.26
CA ASP A 402 14.01 -2.42 -4.61
C ASP A 402 13.54 -1.23 -3.74
N VAL A 403 14.20 -0.09 -3.92
CA VAL A 403 13.98 1.11 -3.10
C VAL A 403 12.73 1.91 -3.49
N GLN A 404 12.14 1.65 -4.65
CA GLN A 404 11.01 2.39 -5.20
C GLN A 404 9.70 1.65 -4.93
N LEU A 405 9.66 0.34 -5.18
CA LEU A 405 8.43 -0.46 -5.09
C LEU A 405 8.46 -1.51 -3.97
N GLY A 406 9.56 -1.61 -3.22
CA GLY A 406 9.70 -2.66 -2.21
C GLY A 406 9.63 -4.02 -2.87
N ARG A 407 8.62 -4.84 -2.56
CA ARG A 407 8.43 -6.16 -3.17
C ARG A 407 7.72 -6.13 -4.53
N GLY A 408 7.33 -4.97 -5.02
CA GLY A 408 6.47 -4.78 -6.18
C GLY A 408 5.09 -4.26 -5.79
N TYR A 409 4.07 -4.45 -6.63
CA TYR A 409 2.73 -3.91 -6.40
C TYR A 409 1.68 -4.97 -6.04
N VAL A 410 0.61 -4.52 -5.39
CA VAL A 410 -0.55 -5.33 -4.96
C VAL A 410 -1.22 -6.06 -6.13
N ASP A 411 -1.37 -7.39 -5.99
CA ASP A 411 -2.24 -8.23 -6.82
C ASP A 411 -3.09 -9.17 -5.94
N LEU A 412 -4.39 -8.88 -5.87
CA LEU A 412 -5.33 -9.69 -5.08
C LEU A 412 -5.63 -11.04 -5.74
N THR A 413 -5.62 -11.14 -7.07
CA THR A 413 -5.88 -12.43 -7.74
C THR A 413 -4.83 -13.45 -7.36
N ARG A 414 -3.56 -13.03 -7.35
CA ARG A 414 -2.45 -13.89 -6.97
C ARG A 414 -2.51 -14.28 -5.49
N SER A 415 -2.83 -13.31 -4.63
CA SER A 415 -2.99 -13.55 -3.19
C SER A 415 -4.14 -14.54 -2.89
N TYR A 416 -5.29 -14.41 -3.55
CA TYR A 416 -6.42 -15.34 -3.42
C TYR A 416 -6.10 -16.76 -3.93
N LYS A 417 -5.25 -16.87 -4.95
CA LYS A 417 -4.86 -18.15 -5.54
C LYS A 417 -3.65 -18.79 -4.86
N SER A 418 -3.13 -18.23 -3.78
CA SER A 418 -1.93 -18.74 -3.08
C SER A 418 -1.99 -20.21 -2.67
N ASN A 419 -3.19 -20.74 -2.37
CA ASN A 419 -3.40 -22.16 -2.04
C ASN A 419 -3.80 -23.03 -3.25
N THR A 420 -3.91 -22.43 -4.43
CA THR A 420 -4.18 -23.14 -5.69
C THR A 420 -2.85 -23.51 -6.32
N ILE A 421 -2.70 -24.75 -6.79
CA ILE A 421 -1.50 -25.20 -7.50
C ILE A 421 -1.62 -24.82 -8.98
N TYR A 422 -0.80 -23.88 -9.47
CA TYR A 422 -0.78 -23.47 -10.87
C TYR A 422 0.58 -22.91 -11.29
N THR A 423 0.79 -22.85 -12.61
CA THR A 423 2.00 -22.31 -13.26
C THR A 423 1.64 -21.01 -13.96
N ASP A 424 2.44 -19.96 -13.77
CA ASP A 424 2.25 -18.64 -14.38
C ASP A 424 3.62 -17.94 -14.44
N LEU A 425 4.21 -17.88 -15.64
CA LEU A 425 5.46 -17.17 -15.91
C LEU A 425 5.12 -15.86 -16.60
N ALA A 426 5.22 -14.76 -15.88
CA ALA A 426 4.90 -13.45 -16.41
C ALA A 426 6.17 -12.68 -16.79
N LEU A 427 6.07 -11.87 -17.85
CA LEU A 427 7.03 -10.80 -18.07
C LEU A 427 6.63 -9.65 -17.15
N ALA A 428 7.38 -9.49 -16.06
CA ALA A 428 7.10 -8.53 -15.01
C ALA A 428 7.22 -7.10 -15.52
N ASP A 429 8.36 -6.77 -16.16
CA ASP A 429 8.58 -5.44 -16.73
C ASP A 429 9.67 -5.42 -17.82
N ILE A 430 9.64 -4.37 -18.65
CA ILE A 430 10.74 -3.86 -19.46
C ILE A 430 11.04 -2.44 -19.00
N TYR A 431 12.01 -2.30 -18.09
CA TYR A 431 12.27 -1.05 -17.37
C TYR A 431 13.58 -0.39 -17.81
N LEU A 432 13.59 0.93 -17.99
CA LEU A 432 14.78 1.72 -18.26
C LEU A 432 15.28 2.35 -16.96
N ALA A 433 16.38 1.83 -16.42
CA ALA A 433 17.05 2.41 -15.27
C ALA A 433 18.11 3.42 -15.71
N HIS A 434 18.18 4.55 -15.03
CA HIS A 434 19.25 5.55 -15.14
C HIS A 434 20.17 5.46 -13.92
N THR A 435 21.46 5.58 -14.15
CA THR A 435 22.47 5.67 -13.10
C THR A 435 23.27 6.95 -13.28
N ASP A 436 23.15 7.85 -12.31
CA ASP A 436 23.90 9.11 -12.26
C ASP A 436 25.41 8.84 -12.24
N GLY A 437 26.14 9.56 -13.08
CA GLY A 437 27.59 9.44 -13.14
C GLY A 437 28.26 10.52 -13.99
N PRO A 438 29.60 10.50 -14.11
CA PRO A 438 30.33 11.40 -15.01
C PRO A 438 29.93 11.22 -16.48
N GLU A 439 29.47 10.03 -16.82
CA GLU A 439 28.78 9.70 -18.07
C GLU A 439 27.50 8.98 -17.66
N ASP A 440 26.33 9.58 -17.92
CA ASP A 440 25.04 8.95 -17.62
C ASP A 440 24.95 7.59 -18.29
N GLN A 441 24.54 6.59 -17.51
CA GLN A 441 24.35 5.24 -18.01
C GLN A 441 22.88 4.85 -17.93
N TYR A 442 22.38 4.28 -19.02
CA TYR A 442 21.03 3.76 -19.13
C TYR A 442 21.09 2.25 -19.33
N THR A 443 20.33 1.52 -18.52
CA THR A 443 20.26 0.06 -18.57
C THR A 443 18.82 -0.38 -18.72
N ILE A 444 18.55 -1.24 -19.69
CA ILE A 444 17.25 -1.88 -19.88
C ILE A 444 17.23 -3.16 -19.06
N HIS A 445 16.26 -3.29 -18.18
CA HIS A 445 15.99 -4.50 -17.42
C HIS A 445 14.78 -5.21 -18.02
N LEU A 446 14.98 -6.44 -18.45
CA LEU A 446 13.91 -7.35 -18.87
C LEU A 446 13.70 -8.34 -17.74
N THR A 447 12.59 -8.23 -17.01
CA THR A 447 12.35 -8.99 -15.79
C THR A 447 11.22 -9.98 -15.99
N ALA A 448 11.48 -11.26 -15.74
CA ALA A 448 10.47 -12.31 -15.66
C ALA A 448 10.21 -12.65 -14.19
N GLN A 449 8.97 -12.97 -13.85
CA GLN A 449 8.58 -13.41 -12.51
C GLN A 449 7.73 -14.67 -12.59
N ASN A 450 8.03 -15.65 -11.72
CA ASN A 450 7.11 -16.74 -11.47
C ASN A 450 5.96 -16.23 -10.58
N ARG A 451 4.81 -15.94 -11.20
CA ARG A 451 3.58 -15.49 -10.51
C ARG A 451 2.67 -16.65 -10.12
N GLY A 452 3.07 -17.89 -10.43
CA GLY A 452 2.42 -19.11 -10.02
C GLY A 452 2.83 -19.59 -8.63
N THR A 453 2.32 -20.76 -8.26
CA THR A 453 2.60 -21.44 -6.97
C THR A 453 3.44 -22.70 -7.15
N LYS A 454 3.82 -23.03 -8.38
CA LYS A 454 4.76 -24.11 -8.71
C LYS A 454 6.09 -23.55 -9.15
N THR A 455 7.17 -24.25 -8.80
CA THR A 455 8.48 -24.02 -9.41
C THR A 455 8.40 -24.20 -10.92
N ILE A 456 8.89 -23.21 -11.67
CA ILE A 456 8.92 -23.23 -13.13
C ILE A 456 10.33 -23.65 -13.57
N PRO A 457 10.50 -24.88 -14.11
CA PRO A 457 11.77 -25.29 -14.64
C PRO A 457 11.99 -24.64 -16.01
N ALA A 458 13.25 -24.31 -16.30
CA ALA A 458 13.70 -23.91 -17.63
C ALA A 458 12.90 -22.72 -18.21
N ALA A 459 12.75 -21.66 -17.44
CA ALA A 459 12.24 -20.38 -17.90
C ALA A 459 13.18 -19.77 -18.95
N VAL A 460 12.60 -19.25 -20.03
CA VAL A 460 13.30 -18.61 -21.14
C VAL A 460 12.70 -17.23 -21.35
N LEU A 461 13.55 -16.23 -21.44
CA LEU A 461 13.21 -14.89 -21.86
C LEU A 461 13.70 -14.69 -23.28
N SER A 462 12.84 -14.18 -24.14
CA SER A 462 13.18 -13.77 -25.50
C SER A 462 12.89 -12.29 -25.68
N TYR A 463 13.71 -11.58 -26.45
CA TYR A 463 13.44 -10.18 -26.78
C TYR A 463 13.90 -9.85 -28.19
N THR A 464 13.21 -8.91 -28.82
CA THR A 464 13.47 -8.47 -30.19
C THR A 464 13.93 -7.02 -30.17
N LEU A 465 15.12 -6.79 -30.73
CA LEU A 465 15.69 -5.46 -30.93
C LEU A 465 15.08 -4.80 -32.18
N PRO A 466 15.18 -3.46 -32.34
CA PRO A 466 14.60 -2.73 -33.49
C PRO A 466 15.08 -3.21 -34.86
N ASN A 467 16.28 -3.81 -34.91
CA ASN A 467 16.83 -4.41 -36.14
C ASN A 467 16.17 -5.76 -36.52
N GLY A 468 15.18 -6.21 -35.74
CA GLY A 468 14.44 -7.46 -35.95
C GLY A 468 15.17 -8.70 -35.43
N ILE A 469 16.33 -8.56 -34.77
CA ILE A 469 17.06 -9.68 -34.20
C ILE A 469 16.42 -10.06 -32.86
N THR A 470 15.94 -11.30 -32.79
CA THR A 470 15.47 -11.91 -31.54
C THR A 470 16.62 -12.64 -30.85
N GLN A 471 16.77 -12.41 -29.55
CA GLN A 471 17.69 -13.14 -28.68
C GLN A 471 16.89 -13.97 -27.66
N GLU A 472 17.41 -15.14 -27.30
CA GLU A 472 16.88 -15.99 -26.23
C GLU A 472 17.88 -16.10 -25.08
N ILE A 473 17.37 -15.97 -23.87
CA ILE A 473 18.12 -16.02 -22.62
C ILE A 473 17.50 -17.10 -21.74
N TYR A 474 18.33 -18.02 -21.26
CA TYR A 474 17.91 -19.04 -20.31
C TYR A 474 17.98 -18.51 -18.89
N LEU A 475 16.84 -18.40 -18.21
CA LEU A 475 16.72 -17.88 -16.84
C LEU A 475 16.85 -18.97 -15.76
N GLY A 476 16.84 -20.24 -16.16
CA GLY A 476 16.95 -21.35 -15.22
C GLY A 476 15.62 -21.75 -14.60
N SER A 477 15.66 -22.20 -13.34
CA SER A 477 14.47 -22.57 -12.57
C SER A 477 14.06 -21.39 -11.70
N LEU A 478 12.76 -21.07 -11.67
CA LEU A 478 12.21 -20.00 -10.84
C LEU A 478 11.26 -20.59 -9.80
N GLU A 479 11.57 -20.38 -8.53
CA GLU A 479 10.66 -20.70 -7.42
C GLU A 479 9.44 -19.77 -7.41
N PRO A 480 8.33 -20.15 -6.75
CA PRO A 480 7.16 -19.28 -6.62
C PRO A 480 7.54 -17.88 -6.10
N GLY A 481 7.13 -16.84 -6.82
CA GLY A 481 7.44 -15.45 -6.54
C GLY A 481 8.84 -14.96 -6.89
N GLN A 482 9.73 -15.84 -7.34
CA GLN A 482 11.07 -15.45 -7.75
C GLN A 482 11.04 -14.69 -9.07
N SER A 483 11.80 -13.58 -9.11
CA SER A 483 12.11 -12.86 -10.33
C SER A 483 13.52 -13.16 -10.84
N ALA A 484 13.70 -13.10 -12.15
CA ALA A 484 14.99 -13.12 -12.81
C ALA A 484 15.01 -12.11 -13.95
N SER A 485 16.13 -11.40 -14.10
CA SER A 485 16.25 -10.32 -15.07
C SER A 485 17.48 -10.45 -15.96
N GLN A 486 17.35 -9.93 -17.16
CA GLN A 486 18.47 -9.69 -18.08
C GLN A 486 18.66 -8.18 -18.24
N SER A 487 19.87 -7.71 -17.99
CA SER A 487 20.25 -6.32 -18.23
C SER A 487 20.89 -6.15 -19.61
N LEU A 488 20.49 -5.11 -20.32
CA LEU A 488 21.03 -4.71 -21.62
C LEU A 488 21.51 -3.26 -21.53
N PRO A 489 22.72 -2.92 -21.99
CA PRO A 489 23.13 -1.52 -22.09
C PRO A 489 22.25 -0.80 -23.12
N ALA A 490 21.77 0.39 -22.78
CA ALA A 490 21.02 1.25 -23.70
C ALA A 490 21.92 2.35 -24.26
N ASN A 491 21.85 2.57 -25.58
CA ASN A 491 22.53 3.69 -26.20
C ASN A 491 21.65 4.94 -26.14
N VAL A 492 22.17 6.03 -25.58
CA VAL A 492 21.52 7.36 -25.53
C VAL A 492 20.99 7.79 -26.89
N SER A 493 21.73 7.53 -27.97
CA SER A 493 21.30 7.90 -29.33
C SER A 493 20.05 7.14 -29.77
N GLU A 494 19.90 5.87 -29.37
CA GLU A 494 18.71 5.07 -29.70
C GLU A 494 17.51 5.50 -28.84
N LEU A 495 17.73 5.74 -27.55
CA LEU A 495 16.69 6.22 -26.63
C LEU A 495 16.16 7.60 -27.02
N SER A 496 17.02 8.48 -27.57
CA SER A 496 16.60 9.81 -28.04
C SER A 496 15.63 9.78 -29.23
N LEU A 497 15.56 8.65 -29.94
CA LEU A 497 14.64 8.43 -31.06
C LEU A 497 13.40 7.61 -30.67
N GLY A 498 13.32 7.16 -29.41
CA GLY A 498 12.38 6.14 -28.97
C GLY A 498 12.85 4.74 -29.38
N LEU A 499 13.19 3.92 -28.38
CA LEU A 499 13.62 2.55 -28.56
C LEU A 499 12.46 1.59 -28.30
N GLU A 500 11.88 1.06 -29.36
CA GLU A 500 10.87 0.00 -29.26
C GLU A 500 11.53 -1.34 -28.96
N ILE A 501 11.12 -1.97 -27.86
CA ILE A 501 11.56 -3.30 -27.46
C ILE A 501 10.33 -4.15 -27.11
N SER A 502 10.34 -5.39 -27.59
CA SER A 502 9.33 -6.39 -27.24
C SER A 502 10.02 -7.60 -26.65
N ALA A 503 9.51 -8.09 -25.52
CA ALA A 503 10.01 -9.28 -24.86
C ALA A 503 8.87 -10.24 -24.54
N ASN A 504 9.21 -11.52 -24.51
CA ASN A 504 8.30 -12.63 -24.27
C ASN A 504 8.95 -13.67 -23.37
N VAL A 505 8.18 -14.25 -22.44
CA VAL A 505 8.64 -15.32 -21.56
C VAL A 505 7.89 -16.62 -21.80
N GLU A 506 8.64 -17.71 -21.80
CA GLU A 506 8.09 -19.06 -22.00
C GLU A 506 8.78 -20.06 -21.08
N THR A 507 8.04 -21.09 -20.68
CA THR A 507 8.62 -22.26 -20.04
C THR A 507 8.85 -23.35 -21.07
N ARG A 508 10.01 -24.02 -21.04
CA ARG A 508 10.24 -25.24 -21.83
C ARG A 508 9.60 -26.48 -21.21
N SER A 509 8.83 -26.32 -20.13
CA SER A 509 8.03 -27.40 -19.55
C SER A 509 6.81 -27.72 -20.41
N SER A 510 6.25 -28.92 -20.25
CA SER A 510 5.00 -29.30 -20.92
C SER A 510 3.74 -28.80 -20.19
N GLU A 511 3.91 -28.14 -19.05
CA GLU A 511 2.77 -27.63 -18.28
C GLU A 511 2.29 -26.30 -18.87
N PRO A 512 0.98 -26.14 -19.08
CA PRO A 512 0.45 -24.91 -19.64
C PRO A 512 0.60 -23.76 -18.63
N ASP A 513 0.95 -22.59 -19.16
CA ASP A 513 0.82 -21.33 -18.44
C ASP A 513 -0.67 -21.01 -18.24
N THR A 514 -1.03 -20.61 -17.03
CA THR A 514 -2.43 -20.32 -16.66
C THR A 514 -2.88 -18.95 -17.17
N ILE A 515 -1.96 -18.00 -17.33
CA ILE A 515 -2.27 -16.62 -17.73
C ILE A 515 -1.29 -16.18 -18.83
N PRO A 516 -1.32 -16.83 -20.01
CA PRO A 516 -0.36 -16.58 -21.08
C PRO A 516 -0.40 -15.14 -21.63
N GLU A 517 -1.45 -14.38 -21.33
CA GLU A 517 -1.59 -12.98 -21.75
C GLU A 517 -0.58 -12.05 -21.07
N ASN A 518 0.01 -12.44 -19.95
CA ASN A 518 1.00 -11.64 -19.22
C ASN A 518 2.46 -11.98 -19.62
N ASN A 519 2.66 -12.90 -20.58
CA ASN A 519 3.97 -13.37 -21.00
C ASN A 519 4.67 -12.42 -21.98
N LEU A 520 3.92 -11.56 -22.67
CA LEU A 520 4.39 -10.65 -23.72
C LEU A 520 4.20 -9.19 -23.28
N ARG A 521 5.26 -8.38 -23.40
CA ARG A 521 5.21 -6.93 -23.21
C ARG A 521 5.99 -6.25 -24.33
N SER A 522 5.50 -5.09 -24.74
CA SER A 522 6.19 -4.16 -25.64
C SER A 522 6.27 -2.81 -24.94
N SER A 523 7.43 -2.17 -25.01
CA SER A 523 7.66 -0.86 -24.44
C SER A 523 8.41 0.03 -25.43
N ASN A 524 8.10 1.33 -25.41
CA ASN A 524 8.84 2.33 -26.14
C ASN A 524 9.65 3.15 -25.14
N LEU A 525 10.95 2.88 -25.09
CA LEU A 525 11.85 3.46 -24.11
C LEU A 525 12.45 4.75 -24.66
N SER A 526 12.29 5.84 -23.91
CA SER A 526 12.91 7.13 -24.22
C SER A 526 13.57 7.69 -22.97
N ILE A 527 14.53 8.59 -23.16
CA ILE A 527 15.03 9.42 -22.07
C ILE A 527 13.89 10.37 -21.66
N PRO A 528 13.55 10.47 -20.38
CA PRO A 528 12.58 11.46 -19.91
C PRO A 528 13.01 12.87 -20.36
N GLU A 529 12.08 13.67 -20.90
CA GLU A 529 12.35 15.09 -21.18
C GLU A 529 12.52 15.84 -19.85
N GLU A 530 13.59 16.64 -19.71
CA GLU A 530 13.89 17.47 -18.53
C GLU A 530 12.84 18.55 -18.25
#